data_AF-A0AAW9EA79-F1
#
_entry.id   AF-A0AAW9EA79-F1
#
_cell.length_a   1.000
_cell.length_b   1.000
_cell.length_c   1.000
_cell.angle_alpha   90.00
_cell.angle_beta   90.00
_cell.angle_gamma   90.00
#
_symmetry.space_group_name_H-M   'P 1'
#
loop_
_entity.id
_entity.type
_entity.pdbx_description
1 polymer ?
#
loop_
_entity_poly.entity_id
_entity_poly.type
_entity_poly.pdbx_seq_one_letter_code
_entity_poly.pdbx_strand_id
1 'polypeptide(L)'
;ALVGGATGLIGDPSFKATERKLNTQDTVHEWVEKIRKQVSPFLDFDRGENSAELANNYDWFGQMDVLTFLRDIGKHFSVNQMINKEAVKQRLNRDDVGISFT
;
A
#
# COMPACT_ATOMS: atom_id res chain seq x y z
N ALA A 1 14.29 2.72 -3.40
CA ALA A 1 13.01 2.14 -3.85
C ALA A 1 12.21 1.65 -2.65
N LEU A 2 10.89 1.80 -2.67
CA LEU A 2 9.99 1.34 -1.61
C LEU A 2 9.28 0.05 -2.04
N VAL A 3 9.32 -0.97 -1.19
CA VAL A 3 8.51 -2.18 -1.37
C VAL A 3 7.30 -2.12 -0.42
N GLY A 4 6.13 -2.44 -0.94
CA GLY A 4 4.86 -2.30 -0.24
C GLY A 4 4.47 -3.51 0.61
N GLY A 5 5.23 -3.83 1.66
CA GLY A 5 4.89 -4.95 2.55
C GLY A 5 3.58 -4.76 3.32
N ALA A 6 3.29 -3.54 3.81
CA ALA A 6 2.01 -3.22 4.44
C ALA A 6 0.91 -2.94 3.40
N THR A 7 1.20 -2.11 2.39
CA THR A 7 0.20 -1.77 1.35
C THR A 7 -0.19 -2.96 0.48
N GLY A 8 0.68 -3.98 0.37
CA GLY A 8 0.37 -5.25 -0.29
C GLY A 8 -0.64 -6.12 0.46
N LEU A 9 -0.76 -5.95 1.79
CA LEU A 9 -1.77 -6.62 2.62
C LEU A 9 -3.15 -5.97 2.50
N ILE A 10 -3.19 -4.68 2.19
CA ILE A 10 -4.43 -3.90 2.03
C ILE A 10 -4.93 -4.02 0.58
N GLY A 11 -4.06 -3.64 -0.36
CA GLY A 11 -4.34 -3.69 -1.79
C GLY A 11 -4.87 -2.37 -2.36
N ASP A 12 -4.14 -1.79 -3.32
CA ASP A 12 -4.55 -0.56 -3.99
C ASP A 12 -5.80 -0.79 -4.90
N PRO A 13 -6.92 -0.07 -4.64
CA PRO A 13 -8.14 -0.14 -5.45
C PRO A 13 -8.11 0.74 -6.70
N SER A 14 -7.09 1.59 -6.87
CA SER A 14 -7.02 2.59 -7.94
C SER A 14 -7.24 1.96 -9.31
N PHE A 15 -8.27 2.45 -10.01
CA PHE A 15 -8.66 2.03 -11.37
C PHE A 15 -8.96 0.52 -11.52
N LYS A 16 -9.22 -0.19 -10.41
CA LYS A 16 -9.63 -1.59 -10.45
C LYS A 16 -11.13 -1.74 -10.36
N ALA A 17 -11.69 -2.52 -11.27
CA ALA A 17 -13.13 -2.77 -11.33
C ALA A 17 -13.63 -3.77 -10.28
N THR A 18 -12.74 -4.58 -9.70
CA THR A 18 -13.08 -5.61 -8.70
C THR A 18 -12.19 -5.51 -7.48
N GLU A 19 -12.73 -5.98 -6.34
CA GLU A 19 -11.98 -6.07 -5.09
C GLU A 19 -10.86 -7.11 -5.18
N ARG A 20 -9.71 -6.82 -4.57
CA ARG A 20 -8.61 -7.77 -4.50
C ARG A 20 -8.88 -8.78 -3.39
N LYS A 21 -8.50 -10.03 -3.61
CA LYS A 21 -8.38 -11.00 -2.53
C LYS A 21 -7.20 -10.62 -1.64
N LEU A 22 -7.43 -10.61 -0.33
CA LEU A 22 -6.37 -10.41 0.66
C LEU A 22 -5.44 -11.62 0.65
N ASN A 23 -4.13 -11.37 0.61
CA ASN A 23 -3.11 -12.41 0.69
C ASN A 23 -2.65 -12.57 2.13
N THR A 24 -2.13 -13.75 2.47
CA THR A 24 -1.56 -13.97 3.81
C THR A 24 -0.28 -13.16 3.99
N GLN A 25 0.04 -12.85 5.25
CA GLN A 25 1.29 -12.16 5.59
C GLN A 25 2.52 -12.89 5.06
N ASP A 26 2.58 -14.21 5.21
CA ASP A 26 3.68 -15.04 4.70
C ASP A 26 3.83 -14.90 3.18
N THR A 27 2.71 -14.94 2.45
CA THR A 27 2.70 -14.78 0.99
C THR A 27 3.25 -13.40 0.59
N VAL A 28 2.78 -12.34 1.25
CA VAL A 28 3.25 -10.97 0.96
C VAL A 28 4.73 -10.83 1.30
N HIS A 29 5.19 -11.40 2.41
CA HIS A 29 6.60 -11.37 2.80
C HIS A 29 7.49 -12.06 1.76
N GLU A 30 7.10 -13.23 1.27
CA GLU A 30 7.81 -13.91 0.18
C GLU A 30 7.87 -13.07 -1.10
N TRP A 31 6.77 -12.41 -1.45
CA TRP A 31 6.70 -11.57 -2.65
C TRP A 31 7.56 -10.32 -2.51
N VAL A 32 7.60 -9.70 -1.34
CA VAL A 32 8.48 -8.56 -1.03
C VAL A 32 9.93 -8.94 -1.29
N GLU A 33 10.39 -10.10 -0.81
CA GLU A 33 11.77 -10.55 -1.00
C GLU A 33 12.09 -10.90 -2.46
N LYS A 34 11.13 -11.45 -3.21
CA LYS A 34 11.28 -11.70 -4.66
C LYS A 34 11.40 -10.38 -5.43
N ILE A 35 10.54 -9.41 -5.15
CA ILE A 35 10.56 -8.09 -5.79
C ILE A 35 11.86 -7.35 -5.44
N ARG A 36 12.31 -7.42 -4.19
CA ARG A 36 13.58 -6.85 -3.74
C ARG A 36 14.74 -7.35 -4.61
N LYS A 37 14.84 -8.67 -4.80
CA LYS A 37 15.87 -9.29 -5.66
C LYS A 37 15.76 -8.88 -7.13
N GLN A 38 14.55 -8.68 -7.65
CA GLN A 38 14.33 -8.27 -9.03
C GLN A 38 14.67 -6.79 -9.27
N VAL A 39 14.44 -5.91 -8.29
CA VAL A 39 14.71 -4.47 -8.41
C VAL A 39 16.19 -4.16 -8.16
N SER A 40 16.88 -4.94 -7.32
CA SER A 40 18.26 -4.66 -6.91
C SER A 40 19.24 -4.48 -8.08
N PRO A 41 19.21 -5.27 -9.17
CA PRO A 41 20.12 -5.08 -10.30
C PRO A 41 19.97 -3.75 -11.06
N PHE A 42 18.85 -3.04 -10.87
CA PHE A 42 18.57 -1.76 -11.53
C PHE A 42 19.04 -0.54 -10.73
N LEU A 43 19.56 -0.76 -9.52
CA LEU A 43 19.94 0.29 -8.58
C LEU A 43 21.36 0.06 -8.09
N ASP A 44 22.11 1.15 -7.91
CA ASP A 44 23.47 1.11 -7.36
C ASP A 44 23.41 1.34 -5.85
N PHE A 45 23.82 0.34 -5.08
CA PHE A 45 23.80 0.35 -3.61
C PHE A 45 25.15 0.73 -2.99
N ASP A 46 26.17 1.01 -3.81
CA ASP A 46 27.53 1.28 -3.34
C ASP A 46 28.12 2.51 -4.07
N ARG A 47 27.42 3.64 -3.93
CA ARG A 47 27.76 4.92 -4.58
C ARG A 47 28.00 6.07 -3.60
N GLY A 48 28.36 5.76 -2.35
CA GLY A 48 28.52 6.74 -1.29
C GLY A 48 27.19 7.40 -0.90
N GLU A 49 27.12 8.73 -0.88
CA GLU A 49 25.94 9.49 -0.44
C GLU A 49 24.68 9.25 -1.29
N ASN A 50 24.84 8.87 -2.57
CA ASN A 50 23.74 8.63 -3.50
C ASN A 50 23.45 7.13 -3.69
N SER A 51 23.86 6.30 -2.74
CA SER A 51 23.54 4.86 -2.75
C SER A 51 22.04 4.66 -2.65
N ALA A 52 21.52 3.71 -3.41
CA ALA A 52 20.13 3.34 -3.35
C ALA A 52 19.78 2.73 -1.99
N GLU A 53 18.59 3.05 -1.49
CA GLU A 53 18.04 2.43 -0.29
C GLU A 53 16.78 1.65 -0.64
N LEU A 54 16.64 0.44 -0.09
CA LEU A 54 15.44 -0.38 -0.23
C LEU A 54 14.65 -0.39 1.08
N ALA A 55 13.64 0.47 1.14
CA ALA A 55 12.74 0.59 2.29
C ALA A 55 11.54 -0.36 2.14
N ASN A 56 10.97 -0.80 3.27
CA ASN A 56 9.72 -1.54 3.33
C ASN A 56 8.72 -0.81 4.24
N ASN A 57 7.54 -0.46 3.73
CA ASN A 57 6.55 0.27 4.55
C ASN A 57 5.92 -0.57 5.67
N TYR A 58 6.17 -1.88 5.69
CA TYR A 58 5.82 -2.72 6.84
C TYR A 58 6.61 -2.34 8.10
N ASP A 59 7.80 -1.75 7.96
CA ASP A 59 8.69 -1.43 9.08
C ASP A 59 8.03 -0.44 10.07
N TRP A 60 7.22 0.50 9.56
CA TRP A 60 6.47 1.44 10.39
C TRP A 60 4.98 1.10 10.54
N PHE A 61 4.32 0.61 9.50
CA PHE A 61 2.89 0.27 9.62
C PHE A 61 2.62 -1.02 10.38
N GLY A 62 3.53 -2.00 10.34
CA GLY A 62 3.37 -3.27 11.03
C GLY A 62 3.40 -3.15 12.56
N GLN A 63 3.95 -2.05 13.09
CA GLN A 63 4.03 -1.76 14.52
C GLN A 63 3.05 -0.67 14.98
N MET A 64 2.33 -0.04 14.03
CA MET A 64 1.41 1.05 14.32
C MET A 64 0.05 0.50 14.76
N ASP A 65 -0.44 0.92 15.91
CA ASP A 65 -1.78 0.55 16.35
C ASP A 65 -2.87 1.36 15.59
N VAL A 66 -4.06 0.77 15.52
CA VAL A 66 -5.19 1.33 14.76
C VAL A 66 -5.62 2.71 15.29
N LEU A 67 -5.54 2.96 16.60
CA LEU A 67 -5.96 4.24 17.16
C LEU A 67 -4.96 5.34 16.80
N THR A 68 -3.67 5.05 16.87
CA THR A 68 -2.61 5.93 16.38
C THR A 68 -2.79 6.25 14.90
N PHE A 69 -3.04 5.23 14.05
CA PHE A 69 -3.30 5.46 12.63
C PHE A 69 -4.51 6.40 12.40
N LEU A 70 -5.66 6.09 13.01
CA LEU A 70 -6.89 6.87 12.81
C LEU A 70 -6.75 8.31 13.34
N ARG A 71 -6.09 8.49 14.50
CA ARG A 71 -5.97 9.79 15.14
C ARG A 71 -4.88 10.65 14.54
N ASP A 72 -3.71 10.09 14.27
CA ASP A 72 -2.54 10.89 13.92
C ASP A 72 -2.43 11.07 12.40
N ILE A 73 -2.93 10.12 11.60
CA ILE A 73 -3.00 10.21 10.14
C ILE A 73 -4.44 10.51 9.69
N GLY A 74 -5.41 9.70 10.11
CA GLY A 74 -6.79 9.76 9.61
C GLY A 74 -7.48 11.12 9.76
N LYS A 75 -7.18 11.86 10.84
CA LYS A 75 -7.73 13.22 11.07
C LYS A 75 -7.45 14.22 9.95
N HIS A 76 -6.42 13.97 9.13
CA HIS A 76 -6.01 14.85 8.04
C HIS A 76 -6.75 14.55 6.72
N PHE A 77 -7.61 13.52 6.68
CA PHE A 77 -8.32 13.11 5.48
C PHE A 77 -9.82 13.34 5.61
N SER A 78 -10.38 14.14 4.70
CA SER A 78 -11.84 14.33 4.60
C SER A 78 -12.48 13.18 3.83
N VAL A 79 -13.45 12.50 4.45
CA VAL A 79 -14.22 11.43 3.82
C VAL A 79 -14.90 11.91 2.53
N ASN A 80 -15.53 13.10 2.55
CA ASN A 80 -16.17 13.68 1.37
C ASN A 80 -15.20 13.89 0.20
N GLN A 81 -13.94 14.27 0.49
CA GLN A 81 -12.92 14.40 -0.55
C GLN A 81 -12.47 13.03 -1.06
N MET A 82 -12.28 12.05 -0.17
CA MET A 82 -11.85 10.70 -0.53
C MET A 82 -12.83 10.02 -1.50
N ILE A 83 -14.12 10.02 -1.19
CA ILE A 83 -15.14 9.37 -2.04
C ILE A 83 -15.30 10.01 -3.42
N ASN A 84 -14.91 11.29 -3.55
CA ASN A 84 -15.01 12.02 -4.82
C ASN A 84 -13.76 11.88 -5.71
N LYS A 85 -12.69 11.23 -5.25
CA LYS A 85 -11.51 10.98 -6.07
C LYS A 85 -11.85 10.03 -7.22
N GLU A 86 -11.43 10.39 -8.44
CA GLU A 86 -11.72 9.61 -9.66
C GLU A 86 -11.33 8.13 -9.54
N ALA A 87 -10.21 7.85 -8.88
CA ALA A 87 -9.68 6.49 -8.67
C ALA A 87 -10.65 5.54 -7.95
N VAL A 88 -11.56 6.06 -7.11
CA VAL A 88 -12.52 5.26 -6.32
C VAL A 88 -13.97 5.57 -6.65
N LYS A 89 -14.27 6.75 -7.22
CA LYS A 89 -15.63 7.21 -7.56
C LYS A 89 -16.40 6.21 -8.43
N GLN A 90 -15.72 5.56 -9.38
CA GLN A 90 -16.35 4.55 -10.24
C GLN A 90 -16.82 3.31 -9.47
N ARG A 91 -16.14 2.92 -8.39
CA ARG A 91 -16.55 1.78 -7.55
C ARG A 91 -17.74 2.11 -6.66
N LEU A 92 -17.84 3.35 -6.21
CA LEU A 92 -18.95 3.83 -5.38
C LEU A 92 -20.26 3.99 -6.15
N ASN A 93 -20.19 4.21 -7.47
CA ASN A 93 -21.38 4.32 -8.33
C ASN A 93 -21.97 2.96 -8.73
N ARG A 94 -21.34 1.84 -8.34
CA ARG A 94 -21.78 0.47 -8.66
C ARG A 94 -22.22 -0.24 -7.39
N ASP A 95 -23.52 -0.27 -7.17
CA ASP A 95 -24.15 -0.83 -5.96
C ASP A 95 -23.85 -2.33 -5.76
N ASP A 96 -23.51 -3.05 -6.84
CA ASP A 96 -23.22 -4.48 -6.86
C ASP A 96 -21.75 -4.84 -6.53
N VAL A 97 -20.83 -3.86 -6.58
CA VAL A 97 -19.40 -4.09 -6.36
C VAL A 97 -18.87 -3.35 -5.14
N GLY A 98 -19.27 -2.08 -4.97
CA GLY A 98 -18.82 -1.22 -3.87
C GLY A 98 -17.30 -1.14 -3.67
N ILE A 99 -16.92 -0.61 -2.51
CA ILE A 99 -15.55 -0.61 -1.98
C ILE A 99 -15.63 -0.92 -0.49
N SER A 100 -14.82 -1.87 0.00
CA SER A 100 -14.73 -2.10 1.44
C SER A 100 -13.93 -0.99 2.11
N PHE A 101 -13.93 -0.98 3.44
CA PHE A 101 -13.12 -0.05 4.22
C PHE A 101 -11.61 -0.38 4.17
N THR A 102 -11.26 -1.60 3.78
CA THR A 102 -9.89 -2.09 3.68
C THR A 102 -9.31 -1.68 2.32
#